data_AF-A0A7H9HZI2-F1
#
_entry.id   AF-A0A7H9HZI2-F1
#
_cell.length_a   1.000
_cell.length_b   1.000
_cell.length_c   1.000
_cell.angle_alpha   90.00
_cell.angle_beta   90.00
_cell.angle_gamma   90.00
#
_symmetry.space_group_name_H-M   'P 1'
#
loop_
_entity.id
_entity.type
_entity.pdbx_description
1 polymer ?
#
loop_
_entity_poly.entity_id
_entity_poly.type
_entity_poly.pdbx_seq_one_letter_code
_entity_poly.pdbx_strand_id
1 'polypeptide(L)'
;MSTVTASITDCEGSSATNNSKRIVRARRQFTSAILYNVPPSALTDEKCKQCQLFQGLVFVEELLNVNEVGSIDQVPSYQFKFGWRPEKLFCETEIIDNIHKMNEVIKTWGDSFRVMMQCSMNRYVLLELKFMDFDQERGFRDLVCRVNDEFEILAELMWD
;
A
#
# COMPACT_ATOMS: atom_id res chain seq x y z
N MET A 1 -48.57 -4.74 8.23
CA MET A 1 -47.38 -5.48 7.76
C MET A 1 -47.06 -4.94 6.38
N SER A 2 -45.98 -4.16 6.25
CA SER A 2 -45.54 -3.60 4.97
C SER A 2 -44.16 -4.13 4.64
N THR A 3 -44.06 -4.91 3.57
CA THR A 3 -42.81 -5.41 2.99
C THR A 3 -42.25 -4.34 2.06
N VAL A 4 -41.05 -3.85 2.37
CA VAL A 4 -40.29 -2.97 1.49
C VAL A 4 -39.33 -3.85 0.67
N THR A 5 -39.62 -4.01 -0.62
CA THR A 5 -38.69 -4.55 -1.61
C THR A 5 -37.75 -3.43 -2.06
N ALA A 6 -36.48 -3.53 -1.71
CA ALA A 6 -35.43 -2.72 -2.31
C ALA A 6 -34.91 -3.43 -3.57
N SER A 7 -35.19 -2.84 -4.73
CA SER A 7 -34.57 -3.19 -6.01
C SER A 7 -33.14 -2.64 -6.05
N ILE A 8 -32.18 -3.54 -6.27
CA ILE A 8 -30.78 -3.21 -6.52
C ILE A 8 -30.70 -2.73 -7.96
N THR A 9 -30.47 -1.42 -8.14
CA THR A 9 -30.12 -0.84 -9.43
C THR A 9 -28.61 -0.99 -9.59
N ASP A 10 -28.17 -1.81 -10.54
CA ASP A 10 -26.78 -1.92 -10.93
C ASP A 10 -26.32 -0.60 -11.55
N CYS A 11 -25.48 0.13 -10.82
CA CYS A 11 -24.76 1.28 -11.35
C CYS A 11 -23.49 0.78 -12.02
N GLU A 12 -23.54 0.56 -13.34
CA GLU A 12 -22.37 0.40 -14.19
C GLU A 12 -21.57 1.71 -14.19
N GLY A 13 -20.66 1.85 -13.22
CA GLY A 13 -19.62 2.86 -13.24
C GLY A 13 -18.52 2.42 -14.19
N SER A 14 -18.58 2.89 -15.42
CA SER A 14 -17.49 2.80 -16.40
C SER A 14 -16.27 3.60 -15.91
N SER A 15 -15.41 2.96 -15.12
CA SER A 15 -14.05 3.40 -14.91
C SER A 15 -13.21 2.91 -16.07
N ALA A 16 -12.86 3.82 -16.98
CA ALA A 16 -11.85 3.62 -18.00
C ALA A 16 -10.53 3.23 -17.31
N THR A 17 -10.32 1.93 -17.16
CA THR A 17 -9.10 1.33 -16.65
C THR A 17 -8.18 1.22 -17.84
N ASN A 18 -7.24 2.14 -17.97
CA ASN A 18 -6.07 1.92 -18.82
C ASN A 18 -5.45 0.60 -18.36
N ASN A 19 -5.67 -0.47 -19.10
CA ASN A 19 -5.20 -1.82 -18.80
C ASN A 19 -3.70 -1.92 -19.11
N SER A 20 -2.89 -1.13 -18.40
CA SER A 20 -1.44 -1.31 -18.40
C SER A 20 -1.15 -2.64 -17.70
N LYS A 21 -0.76 -3.65 -18.48
CA LYS A 21 -0.38 -4.96 -17.96
C LYS A 21 0.89 -4.81 -17.13
N ARG A 22 0.86 -5.27 -15.88
CA ARG A 22 2.03 -5.25 -14.99
C ARG A 22 2.55 -6.65 -14.74
N ILE A 23 3.86 -6.77 -14.65
CA ILE A 23 4.53 -8.02 -14.26
C ILE A 23 5.30 -7.80 -12.96
N VAL A 24 5.29 -8.81 -12.08
CA VAL A 24 6.10 -8.79 -10.86
C VAL A 24 7.54 -9.16 -11.24
N ARG A 25 8.46 -8.21 -11.07
CA ARG A 25 9.90 -8.43 -11.31
C ARG A 25 10.55 -9.08 -10.11
N ALA A 26 10.25 -8.57 -8.92
CA ALA A 26 10.80 -9.04 -7.66
C ALA A 26 9.75 -8.97 -6.56
N ARG A 27 9.86 -9.87 -5.59
CA ARG A 27 9.05 -9.87 -4.37
C ARG A 27 9.96 -10.04 -3.17
N ARG A 28 9.87 -9.09 -2.23
CA ARG A 28 10.48 -9.23 -0.90
C ARG A 28 9.40 -9.52 0.12
N GLN A 29 9.74 -10.31 1.12
CA GLN A 29 8.82 -10.69 2.19
C GLN A 29 9.44 -10.34 3.54
N PHE A 30 8.62 -9.77 4.42
CA PHE A 30 8.94 -9.53 5.82
C PHE A 30 7.92 -10.21 6.70
N THR A 31 8.38 -10.81 7.80
CA THR A 31 7.53 -11.53 8.75
C THR A 31 7.21 -10.65 9.96
N SER A 32 6.34 -11.15 10.86
CA SER A 32 6.11 -10.53 12.17
C SER A 32 5.52 -9.12 12.11
N ALA A 33 4.80 -8.81 11.05
CA ALA A 33 4.19 -7.50 10.81
C ALA A 33 2.82 -7.40 11.49
N ILE A 34 2.56 -6.24 12.09
CA ILE A 34 1.31 -5.94 12.79
C ILE A 34 0.82 -4.57 12.35
N LEU A 35 -0.47 -4.50 12.00
CA LEU A 35 -1.13 -3.25 11.65
C LEU A 35 -2.09 -2.84 12.76
N TYR A 36 -2.02 -1.57 13.14
CA TYR A 36 -2.92 -0.91 14.08
C TYR A 36 -3.67 0.22 13.41
N ASN A 37 -4.88 0.55 13.90
CA ASN A 37 -5.52 1.80 13.52
C ASN A 37 -4.75 3.00 14.09
N VAL A 38 -4.78 4.11 13.34
CA VAL A 38 -4.36 5.42 13.85
C VAL A 38 -5.62 6.20 14.26
N PRO A 39 -5.88 6.42 15.55
CA PRO A 39 -7.05 7.19 15.98
C PRO A 39 -6.91 8.66 15.55
N PRO A 40 -8.00 9.32 15.11
CA PRO A 40 -7.98 10.74 14.78
C PRO A 40 -7.71 11.56 16.04
N SER A 41 -6.49 12.10 16.16
CA SER A 41 -6.00 12.81 17.34
C SER A 41 -6.65 14.18 17.60
N ALA A 42 -7.64 14.58 16.80
CA ALA A 42 -8.29 15.90 16.91
C ALA A 42 -9.83 15.86 17.06
N LEU A 43 -10.48 14.69 16.99
CA LEU A 43 -11.95 14.60 16.88
C LEU A 43 -12.63 13.70 17.91
N THR A 44 -11.89 13.00 18.77
CA THR A 44 -12.50 12.10 19.74
C THR A 44 -11.91 12.32 21.12
N ASP A 45 -12.80 12.65 22.06
CA ASP A 45 -12.69 12.30 23.48
C ASP A 45 -12.02 10.93 23.62
N GLU A 46 -11.26 10.75 24.70
CA GLU A 46 -10.36 9.66 25.16
C GLU A 46 -10.72 8.16 24.90
N LYS A 47 -11.67 7.85 24.03
CA LYS A 47 -12.28 6.53 23.80
C LYS A 47 -11.73 5.78 22.59
N CYS A 48 -11.07 6.43 21.64
CA CYS A 48 -10.55 5.75 20.45
C CYS A 48 -9.15 5.18 20.74
N LYS A 49 -9.12 3.97 21.31
CA LYS A 49 -7.86 3.26 21.61
C LYS A 49 -7.24 2.71 20.33
N GLN A 50 -5.91 2.61 20.35
CA GLN A 50 -5.18 1.84 19.36
C GLN A 50 -5.54 0.35 19.51
N CYS A 51 -5.90 -0.27 18.40
CA CYS A 51 -6.37 -1.64 18.27
C CYS A 51 -5.56 -2.33 17.18
N GLN A 52 -5.13 -3.55 17.45
CA GLN A 52 -4.52 -4.41 16.46
C GLN A 52 -5.60 -4.87 15.46
N LEU A 53 -5.38 -4.57 14.18
CA LEU A 53 -6.28 -4.95 13.09
C LEU A 53 -5.82 -6.22 12.39
N PHE A 54 -4.51 -6.41 12.28
CA PHE A 54 -3.92 -7.50 11.52
C PHE A 54 -2.55 -7.89 12.07
N GLN A 55 -2.22 -9.18 11.94
CA GLN A 55 -0.88 -9.72 12.17
C GLN A 55 -0.57 -10.77 11.09
N GLY A 56 0.60 -10.66 10.47
CA GLY A 56 1.03 -11.55 9.40
C GLY A 56 2.31 -11.10 8.70
N LEU A 57 2.27 -11.09 7.37
CA LEU A 57 3.40 -10.83 6.49
C LEU A 57 3.20 -9.51 5.73
N VAL A 58 4.32 -8.86 5.38
CA VAL A 58 4.37 -7.82 4.36
C VAL A 58 5.07 -8.39 3.12
N PHE A 59 4.43 -8.25 1.97
CA PHE A 59 5.04 -8.48 0.67
C PHE A 59 5.25 -7.14 -0.01
N VAL A 60 6.47 -6.87 -0.45
CA VAL A 60 6.77 -5.72 -1.30
C VAL A 60 7.04 -6.24 -2.69
N GLU A 61 6.17 -5.88 -3.63
CA GLU A 61 6.29 -6.27 -5.02
C GLU A 61 6.85 -5.11 -5.84
N GLU A 62 7.94 -5.38 -6.55
CA GLU A 62 8.44 -4.53 -7.62
C GLU A 62 7.75 -4.94 -8.92
N LEU A 63 7.11 -3.98 -9.56
CA LEU A 63 6.26 -4.14 -10.73
C LEU A 63 6.91 -3.40 -11.90
N LEU A 64 6.86 -4.00 -13.09
CA LEU A 64 7.22 -3.33 -14.34
C LEU A 64 5.99 -3.19 -15.22
N ASN A 65 5.83 -2.01 -15.81
CA ASN A 65 4.75 -1.75 -16.75
C ASN A 65 5.11 -2.36 -18.10
N VAL A 66 4.17 -3.11 -18.68
CA VAL A 66 4.25 -3.58 -20.06
C VAL A 66 3.37 -2.66 -20.89
N ASN A 67 3.96 -1.96 -21.84
CA ASN A 67 3.21 -1.08 -22.72
C ASN A 67 2.41 -1.87 -23.76
N GLU A 68 1.59 -1.18 -24.56
CA GLU A 68 0.69 -1.78 -25.55
C GLU A 68 1.43 -2.60 -26.63
N VAL A 69 2.70 -2.27 -26.88
CA VAL A 69 3.57 -2.94 -27.85
C VAL A 69 4.27 -4.16 -27.24
N GLY A 70 4.04 -4.44 -25.95
CA GLY A 70 4.64 -5.58 -25.24
C GLY A 70 6.06 -5.34 -24.74
N SER A 71 6.62 -4.13 -24.91
CA SER A 71 7.92 -3.78 -24.34
C SER A 71 7.79 -3.39 -22.88
N ILE A 72 8.78 -3.78 -22.09
CA ILE A 72 8.82 -3.54 -20.65
C ILE A 72 9.43 -2.15 -20.42
N ASP A 73 8.64 -1.28 -19.81
CA ASP A 73 9.14 -0.04 -19.23
C ASP A 73 10.07 -0.38 -18.06
N GLN A 74 11.25 0.22 -18.06
CA GLN A 74 12.28 -0.02 -17.06
C GLN A 74 12.04 0.79 -15.78
N VAL A 75 11.08 1.73 -15.78
CA VAL A 75 10.70 2.47 -14.58
C VAL A 75 9.92 1.54 -13.63
N PRO A 76 10.49 1.18 -12.46
CA PRO A 76 9.81 0.30 -11.54
C PRO A 76 8.68 1.02 -10.82
N SER A 77 7.65 0.26 -10.48
CA SER A 77 6.62 0.65 -9.52
C SER A 77 6.61 -0.32 -8.36
N TYR A 78 6.12 0.10 -7.20
CA TYR A 78 6.11 -0.72 -5.99
C TYR A 78 4.69 -0.83 -5.43
N GLN A 79 4.36 -1.99 -4.85
CA GLN A 79 3.12 -2.19 -4.10
C GLN A 79 3.40 -2.94 -2.81
N PHE A 80 2.88 -2.43 -1.70
CA PHE A 80 2.98 -3.06 -0.40
C PHE A 80 1.69 -3.83 -0.13
N LYS A 81 1.81 -5.12 0.15
CA LYS A 81 0.69 -6.03 0.39
C LYS A 81 0.82 -6.65 1.77
N PHE A 82 -0.26 -6.69 2.52
CA PHE A 82 -0.31 -7.27 3.86
C PHE A 82 -1.20 -8.49 3.81
N GLY A 83 -0.69 -9.64 4.24
CA GLY A 83 -1.44 -10.89 4.13
C GLY A 83 -0.83 -12.04 4.93
N TRP A 84 -1.54 -13.15 4.94
CA TRP A 84 -1.02 -14.38 5.56
C TRP A 84 -0.18 -15.20 4.59
N ARG A 85 -0.49 -15.07 3.29
CA ARG A 85 0.19 -15.70 2.14
C ARG A 85 -0.03 -14.80 0.91
N PRO A 86 0.76 -14.93 -0.17
CA PRO A 86 0.61 -14.09 -1.36
C PRO A 86 -0.80 -14.10 -1.98
N GLU A 87 -1.51 -15.23 -1.88
CA GLU A 87 -2.87 -15.41 -2.42
C GLU A 87 -3.97 -15.03 -1.42
N LYS A 88 -3.61 -14.75 -0.16
CA LYS A 88 -4.56 -14.43 0.92
C LYS A 88 -4.15 -13.14 1.60
N LEU A 89 -4.59 -12.04 1.02
CA LEU A 89 -4.31 -10.68 1.46
C LEU A 89 -5.38 -10.18 2.44
N PHE A 90 -4.94 -9.36 3.39
CA PHE A 90 -5.79 -8.53 4.24
C PHE A 90 -6.04 -7.19 3.56
N CYS A 91 -4.98 -6.53 3.09
CA CYS A 91 -5.06 -5.26 2.36
C CYS A 91 -3.81 -5.01 1.52
N GLU A 92 -3.88 -4.02 0.64
CA GLU A 92 -2.76 -3.58 -0.20
C GLU A 92 -2.80 -2.08 -0.42
N THR A 93 -1.63 -1.48 -0.61
CA THR A 93 -1.53 -0.06 -0.94
C THR A 93 -1.89 0.16 -2.40
N GLU A 94 -2.08 1.41 -2.77
CA GLU A 94 -2.01 1.77 -4.19
C GLU A 94 -0.62 1.47 -4.77
N ILE A 95 -0.53 1.48 -6.09
CA ILE A 95 0.74 1.32 -6.81
C ILE A 95 1.51 2.65 -6.74
N ILE A 96 2.71 2.56 -6.19
CA ILE A 96 3.66 3.65 -6.04
C ILE A 96 4.56 3.65 -7.27
N ASP A 97 4.44 4.66 -8.12
CA ASP A 97 5.20 4.79 -9.36
C ASP A 97 6.08 6.06 -9.38
N ASN A 98 6.10 6.81 -8.28
CA ASN A 98 6.89 8.03 -8.16
C ASN A 98 7.14 8.41 -6.69
N ILE A 99 8.04 9.37 -6.49
CA ILE A 99 8.45 9.87 -5.17
C ILE A 99 7.32 10.52 -4.37
N HIS A 100 6.37 11.20 -5.03
CA HIS A 100 5.23 11.83 -4.35
C HIS A 100 4.31 10.77 -3.73
N LYS A 101 3.96 9.74 -4.50
CA LYS A 101 3.18 8.60 -3.99
C LYS A 101 3.93 7.84 -2.90
N MET A 102 5.25 7.68 -3.03
CA MET A 102 6.05 7.01 -2.00
C MET A 102 5.91 7.75 -0.66
N ASN A 103 6.08 9.08 -0.70
CA ASN A 103 5.91 9.94 0.45
C ASN A 103 4.47 9.94 0.99
N GLU A 104 3.45 9.75 0.19
CA GLU A 104 2.05 9.67 0.66
C GLU A 104 1.73 8.32 1.28
N VAL A 105 2.20 7.23 0.66
CA VAL A 105 1.84 5.86 1.02
C VAL A 105 2.59 5.37 2.23
N ILE A 106 3.88 5.68 2.40
CA ILE A 106 4.67 5.17 3.51
C ILE A 106 5.58 6.23 4.11
N LYS A 107 5.49 6.41 5.43
CA LYS A 107 6.35 7.32 6.19
C LYS A 107 6.88 6.65 7.45
N THR A 108 8.14 6.89 7.76
CA THR A 108 8.68 6.54 9.08
C THR A 108 8.07 7.43 10.17
N TRP A 109 7.66 6.83 11.29
CA TRP A 109 7.09 7.52 12.44
C TRP A 109 7.67 6.93 13.73
N GLY A 110 8.77 7.52 14.21
CA GLY A 110 9.57 6.93 15.30
C GLY A 110 10.01 5.50 14.96
N ASP A 111 9.68 4.56 15.85
CA ASP A 111 9.99 3.13 15.73
C ASP A 111 8.91 2.34 14.97
N SER A 112 8.13 3.03 14.14
CA SER A 112 7.03 2.44 13.36
C SER A 112 6.92 3.08 11.99
N PHE A 113 6.01 2.57 11.17
CA PHE A 113 5.69 3.13 9.86
C PHE A 113 4.22 3.53 9.82
N ARG A 114 3.93 4.68 9.22
CA ARG A 114 2.58 5.06 8.82
C ARG A 114 2.38 4.62 7.39
N VAL A 115 1.32 3.84 7.16
CA VAL A 115 0.99 3.29 5.84
C VAL A 115 -0.40 3.74 5.44
N MET A 116 -0.51 4.40 4.30
CA MET A 116 -1.78 4.79 3.71
C MET A 116 -2.32 3.63 2.87
N MET A 117 -3.40 3.02 3.34
CA MET A 117 -4.05 1.91 2.66
C MET A 117 -5.16 2.39 1.75
N GLN A 118 -5.18 1.90 0.51
CA GLN A 118 -6.30 2.14 -0.40
C GLN A 118 -7.45 1.20 -0.06
N CYS A 119 -8.63 1.78 0.15
CA CYS A 119 -9.90 1.08 0.34
C CYS A 119 -10.79 1.24 -0.91
N SER A 120 -11.98 0.65 -0.87
CA SER A 120 -13.00 0.84 -1.92
C SER A 120 -13.34 2.33 -2.12
N MET A 121 -13.68 2.69 -3.36
CA MET A 121 -14.18 4.02 -3.73
C MET A 121 -13.19 5.18 -3.49
N ASN A 122 -11.89 4.98 -3.76
CA ASN A 122 -10.86 6.02 -3.55
C ASN A 122 -10.81 6.57 -2.11
N ARG A 123 -11.18 5.73 -1.14
CA ARG A 123 -11.02 6.06 0.28
C ARG A 123 -9.70 5.53 0.76
N TYR A 124 -9.07 6.26 1.67
CA TYR A 124 -7.79 5.89 2.23
C TYR A 124 -7.89 5.82 3.75
N VAL A 125 -7.20 4.84 4.33
CA VAL A 125 -7.12 4.66 5.78
C VAL A 125 -5.65 4.63 6.19
N LEU A 126 -5.31 5.47 7.16
CA LEU A 126 -3.98 5.50 7.74
C LEU A 126 -3.85 4.41 8.81
N LEU A 127 -2.87 3.54 8.63
CA LEU A 127 -2.52 2.49 9.59
C LEU A 127 -1.10 2.69 10.13
N GLU A 128 -0.86 2.14 11.31
CA GLU A 128 0.48 2.06 11.90
C GLU A 128 0.98 0.62 11.77
N LEU A 129 2.11 0.47 11.08
CA LEU A 129 2.83 -0.79 10.89
C LEU A 129 3.97 -0.89 11.91
N LYS A 130 3.98 -2.00 12.64
CA LYS A 130 5.06 -2.41 13.53
C LYS A 130 5.55 -3.80 13.17
N PHE A 131 6.79 -4.08 13.54
CA PHE A 131 7.37 -5.40 13.48
C PHE A 131 7.68 -5.87 14.90
N MET A 132 7.37 -7.13 15.20
CA MET A 132 7.76 -7.74 16.49
C MET A 132 9.24 -8.17 16.50
N ASP A 133 9.82 -8.32 15.32
CA ASP A 133 11.20 -8.76 15.11
C ASP A 133 12.03 -7.58 14.59
N PHE A 134 13.10 -7.25 15.32
CA PHE A 134 13.96 -6.10 15.01
C PHE A 134 14.72 -6.26 13.68
N ASP A 135 15.14 -7.48 13.33
CA ASP A 135 15.85 -7.72 12.08
C ASP A 135 14.90 -7.56 10.89
N GLN A 136 13.63 -7.97 11.05
CA GLN A 136 12.59 -7.72 10.05
C GLN A 136 12.29 -6.22 9.91
N GLU A 137 12.17 -5.50 11.03
CA GLU A 137 11.96 -4.06 11.03
C GLU A 137 13.09 -3.33 10.30
N ARG A 138 14.33 -3.66 10.64
CA ARG A 138 15.52 -3.06 10.03
C ARG A 138 15.59 -3.35 8.55
N GLY A 139 15.40 -4.61 8.14
CA GLY A 139 15.40 -4.98 6.72
C GLY A 139 14.29 -4.27 5.93
N PHE A 140 13.13 -4.07 6.55
CA PHE A 140 12.03 -3.32 5.93
C PHE A 140 12.37 -1.84 5.80
N ARG A 141 12.96 -1.23 6.83
CA ARG A 141 13.42 0.16 6.82
C ARG A 141 14.46 0.40 5.71
N ASP A 142 15.46 -0.46 5.62
CA ASP A 142 16.51 -0.39 4.59
C ASP A 142 15.90 -0.49 3.18
N LEU A 143 14.90 -1.35 3.01
CA LEU A 143 14.18 -1.47 1.75
C LEU A 143 13.38 -0.20 1.41
N VAL A 144 12.67 0.39 2.38
CA VAL A 144 11.92 1.65 2.19
C VAL A 144 12.86 2.78 1.80
N CYS A 145 14.01 2.92 2.49
CA CYS A 145 15.04 3.92 2.13
C CYS A 145 15.53 3.73 0.70
N ARG A 146 15.91 2.50 0.32
CA ARG A 146 16.38 2.22 -1.05
C ARG A 146 15.34 2.53 -2.13
N VAL A 147 14.06 2.25 -1.88
CA VAL A 147 12.98 2.58 -2.83
C VAL A 147 12.81 4.10 -2.93
N ASN A 148 12.94 4.82 -1.81
CA ASN A 148 12.90 6.27 -1.80
C ASN A 148 14.05 6.87 -2.63
N ASP A 149 15.29 6.43 -2.37
CA ASP A 149 16.49 6.86 -3.09
C ASP A 149 16.37 6.60 -4.60
N GLU A 150 15.84 5.43 -4.99
CA GLU A 150 15.60 5.09 -6.40
C GLU A 150 14.63 6.06 -7.07
N PHE A 151 13.52 6.43 -6.41
CA PHE A 151 12.58 7.40 -6.95
C PHE A 151 13.11 8.83 -6.96
N GLU A 152 13.95 9.21 -6.00
CA GLU A 152 14.63 10.52 -5.99
C GLU A 152 15.59 10.63 -7.18
N ILE A 153 16.42 9.61 -7.42
CA ILE A 153 17.34 9.56 -8.57
C ILE A 153 16.55 9.60 -9.89
N LEU A 154 15.45 8.84 -10.00
CA LEU A 154 14.61 8.86 -11.20
C LEU A 154 13.96 10.23 -11.44
N ALA A 155 13.53 10.91 -10.37
CA ALA A 155 12.96 12.25 -10.49
C ALA A 155 14.01 13.27 -10.97
N GLU A 156 15.24 13.18 -10.48
CA GLU A 156 16.36 14.01 -10.94
C GLU A 156 16.69 13.77 -12.42
N LEU A 157 16.73 12.50 -12.86
CA LEU A 157 17.06 12.13 -14.25
C LEU A 157 15.99 12.50 -15.28
N MET A 158 14.72 12.60 -14.88
CA MET A 158 13.62 12.91 -15.80
C MET A 158 13.26 14.40 -15.85
N TRP A 159 13.78 15.21 -14.92
CA TRP A 159 13.54 16.65 -14.86
C TRP A 159 14.69 17.48 -15.44
N ASP A 160 15.74 16.82 -15.95
CA ASP A 160 16.72 17.34 -16.91
C ASP A 160 16.34 16.99 -18.36
#